data_AF-A0A1F2TQY9-F1
#
_entry.id   AF-A0A1F2TQY9-F1
#
_cell.length_a   1.000
_cell.length_b   1.000
_cell.length_c   1.000
_cell.angle_alpha   90.00
_cell.angle_beta   90.00
_cell.angle_gamma   90.00
#
_symmetry.space_group_name_H-M   'P 1'
#
loop_
_entity.id
_entity.type
_entity.pdbx_description
1 polymer ?
#
loop_
_entity_poly.entity_id
_entity_poly.type
_entity_poly.pdbx_seq_one_letter_code
_entity_poly.pdbx_strand_id
1 'polypeptide(L)'
;MFRRVLARRATPKSVEKIDETTRRIRCPKCGWEPGRGDRWVCAPGCGHSWNTFETRGACPGCDKHWTSTACLRCHEWSPHIEWYE
;
A
#
# COMPACT_ATOMS: atom_id res chain seq x y z
N MET A 1 -30.34 47.76 -35.16
CA MET A 1 -29.29 46.81 -35.59
C MET A 1 -28.36 46.51 -34.41
N PHE A 2 -28.74 45.69 -33.42
CA PHE A 2 -27.79 45.24 -32.39
C PHE A 2 -28.16 43.83 -31.90
N ARG A 3 -27.53 42.82 -32.49
CA ARG A 3 -27.61 41.42 -32.05
C ARG A 3 -26.72 41.25 -30.81
N ARG A 4 -27.33 41.05 -29.64
CA ARG A 4 -26.59 40.59 -28.44
C ARG A 4 -26.31 39.09 -28.60
N VAL A 5 -25.05 38.75 -28.86
CA VAL A 5 -24.57 37.36 -28.78
C VAL A 5 -24.41 37.03 -27.30
N LEU A 6 -25.27 36.15 -26.77
CA LEU A 6 -25.09 35.56 -25.45
C LEU A 6 -23.94 34.56 -25.54
N ALA A 7 -22.77 34.92 -25.00
CA ALA A 7 -21.65 34.01 -24.83
C ALA A 7 -22.05 32.89 -23.85
N ARG A 8 -22.22 31.67 -24.37
CA ARG A 8 -22.44 30.47 -23.55
C ARG A 8 -21.15 30.20 -22.76
N ARG A 9 -21.21 30.35 -21.44
CA ARG A 9 -20.10 29.98 -20.55
C ARG A 9 -19.95 28.47 -20.55
N ALA A 10 -18.79 27.98 -20.97
CA ALA A 10 -18.43 26.57 -20.89
C ALA A 10 -18.19 26.18 -19.42
N THR A 11 -18.81 25.10 -18.97
CA THR A 11 -18.59 24.49 -17.65
C THR A 11 -17.23 23.76 -17.63
N PRO A 12 -16.41 23.90 -16.58
CA PRO A 12 -15.23 23.06 -16.42
C PRO A 12 -15.64 21.60 -16.18
N LYS A 13 -15.05 20.68 -16.96
CA LYS A 13 -15.26 19.23 -16.83
C LYS A 13 -14.85 18.77 -15.44
N SER A 14 -15.72 17.99 -14.78
CA SER A 14 -15.40 17.24 -13.57
C SER A 14 -14.07 16.51 -13.74
N VAL A 15 -13.15 16.75 -12.82
CA VAL A 15 -11.94 15.95 -12.67
C VAL A 15 -12.40 14.59 -12.13
N GLU A 16 -12.56 13.63 -13.02
CA GLU A 16 -12.66 12.21 -12.65
C GLU A 16 -11.44 11.86 -11.83
N LYS A 17 -11.69 11.42 -10.58
CA LYS A 17 -10.67 10.96 -9.66
C LYS A 17 -9.88 9.85 -10.33
N ILE A 18 -8.60 10.11 -10.55
CA ILE A 18 -7.61 9.08 -10.82
C ILE A 18 -7.68 8.08 -9.66
N ASP A 19 -8.19 6.89 -9.94
CA ASP A 19 -8.07 5.70 -9.09
C ASP A 19 -6.58 5.39 -8.99
N GLU A 20 -5.94 6.03 -8.02
CA GLU A 20 -4.54 5.80 -7.69
C GLU A 20 -4.46 4.40 -7.09
N THR A 21 -4.25 3.45 -8.01
CA THR A 21 -3.99 2.03 -7.82
C THR A 21 -3.57 1.75 -6.39
N THR A 22 -4.54 1.38 -5.54
CA THR A 22 -4.25 0.83 -4.21
C THR A 22 -3.45 -0.44 -4.47
N ARG A 23 -2.12 -0.32 -4.45
CA ARG A 23 -1.23 -1.45 -4.64
C ARG A 23 -1.62 -2.51 -3.64
N ARG A 24 -2.06 -3.67 -4.14
CA ARG A 24 -2.60 -4.71 -3.28
C ARG A 24 -1.42 -5.39 -2.63
N ILE A 25 -1.52 -5.57 -1.32
CA ILE A 25 -0.52 -6.31 -0.57
C ILE A 25 -1.03 -7.73 -0.43
N ARG A 26 -0.33 -8.71 -1.00
CA ARG A 26 -0.70 -10.12 -0.84
C ARG A 26 0.52 -11.03 -0.84
N CYS A 27 0.41 -12.16 -0.15
CA CYS A 27 1.47 -13.17 -0.16
C CYS A 27 1.62 -13.71 -1.60
N PRO A 28 2.82 -13.63 -2.21
CA PRO A 28 3.02 -14.09 -3.60
C PRO A 28 2.90 -15.62 -3.75
N LYS A 29 2.95 -16.37 -2.64
CA LYS A 29 2.86 -17.83 -2.64
C LYS A 29 1.44 -18.36 -2.48
N CYS A 30 0.58 -17.71 -1.68
CA CYS A 30 -0.76 -18.24 -1.37
C CYS A 30 -1.90 -17.22 -1.55
N GLY A 31 -1.60 -15.98 -1.93
CA GLY A 31 -2.58 -14.92 -2.15
C GLY A 31 -3.21 -14.34 -0.87
N TRP A 32 -2.76 -14.73 0.33
CA TRP A 32 -3.27 -14.15 1.56
C TRP A 32 -2.97 -12.65 1.66
N GLU A 33 -4.00 -11.87 1.97
CA GLU A 33 -3.91 -10.42 2.17
C GLU A 33 -3.80 -10.11 3.68
N PRO A 34 -2.75 -9.39 4.10
CA PRO A 34 -2.61 -8.96 5.48
C PRO A 34 -3.55 -7.80 5.79
N GLY A 35 -4.27 -7.90 6.90
CA GLY A 35 -5.07 -6.84 7.48
C GLY A 35 -4.25 -5.88 8.34
N ARG A 36 -4.85 -4.74 8.72
CA ARG A 36 -4.22 -3.72 9.57
C ARG A 36 -3.80 -4.24 10.95
N GLY A 37 -4.44 -5.31 11.44
CA GLY A 37 -4.17 -5.92 12.74
C GLY A 37 -3.05 -6.96 12.75
N ASP A 38 -2.57 -7.40 11.58
CA ASP A 38 -1.54 -8.43 11.50
C ASP A 38 -0.18 -7.89 11.96
N ARG A 39 0.57 -8.73 12.68
CA ARG A 39 1.81 -8.33 13.35
C ARG A 39 2.95 -9.29 13.04
N TRP A 40 4.10 -8.70 12.76
CA TRP A 40 5.40 -9.35 12.68
C TRP A 40 6.27 -8.84 13.82
N VAL A 41 7.18 -9.70 14.27
CA VAL A 41 8.11 -9.38 15.35
C VAL A 41 9.51 -9.16 14.76
N CYS A 42 10.21 -8.15 15.27
CA CYS A 42 11.55 -7.81 14.80
C CYS A 42 12.54 -8.80 15.41
N ALA A 43 12.69 -9.97 14.78
CA ALA A 43 13.50 -11.07 15.29
C ALA A 43 14.30 -11.77 14.17
N PRO A 44 15.64 -11.71 14.17
CA PRO A 44 16.50 -11.04 15.16
C PRO A 44 16.45 -9.51 15.03
N GLY A 45 16.33 -8.80 16.16
CA GLY A 45 16.20 -7.35 16.22
C GLY A 45 15.76 -6.87 17.61
N CYS A 46 15.07 -5.73 17.68
CA CYS A 46 14.62 -5.15 18.94
C CYS A 46 13.34 -5.76 19.53
N GLY A 47 12.75 -6.78 18.89
CA GLY A 47 11.52 -7.43 19.36
C GLY A 47 10.23 -6.61 19.19
N HIS A 48 10.29 -5.45 18.53
CA HIS A 48 9.10 -4.65 18.24
C HIS A 48 8.08 -5.45 17.41
N SER A 49 6.78 -5.26 17.68
CA SER A 49 5.68 -5.94 17.00
C SER A 49 4.87 -4.92 16.19
N TRP A 50 4.87 -5.06 14.86
CA TRP A 50 4.22 -4.10 13.96
C TRP A 50 3.73 -4.76 12.67
N ASN A 51 2.93 -4.05 11.88
CA ASN A 51 2.62 -4.50 10.54
C ASN A 51 3.75 -4.04 9.60
N THR A 52 4.48 -5.00 9.03
CA THR A 52 5.65 -4.71 8.19
C THR A 52 5.34 -3.82 6.99
N PHE A 53 4.09 -3.82 6.50
CA PHE A 53 3.68 -3.04 5.34
C PHE A 53 3.38 -1.57 5.66
N GLU A 54 3.23 -1.19 6.93
CA GLU A 54 3.07 0.22 7.35
C GLU A 54 4.33 1.04 7.04
N THR A 55 5.49 0.39 7.06
CA THR A 55 6.81 1.03 6.92
C THR A 55 7.66 0.41 5.81
N ARG A 56 7.04 -0.38 4.93
CA ARG A 56 7.72 -1.12 3.85
C ARG A 56 8.92 -1.95 4.32
N GLY A 57 8.77 -2.61 5.46
CA GLY A 57 9.78 -3.49 6.05
C GLY A 57 10.73 -2.80 7.04
N ALA A 58 10.66 -1.49 7.24
CA ALA A 58 11.52 -0.80 8.21
C ALA A 58 10.95 -0.95 9.63
N CYS A 59 11.72 -1.51 10.57
CA CYS A 59 11.30 -1.65 11.96
C CYS A 59 11.19 -0.26 12.64
N PRO A 60 10.02 0.16 13.15
CA PRO A 60 9.87 1.46 13.84
C PRO A 60 10.72 1.60 15.12
N GLY A 61 11.13 0.48 15.72
CA GLY A 61 11.87 0.48 16.98
C GLY A 61 13.40 0.51 16.84
N CYS A 62 13.96 0.15 15.68
CA CYS A 62 15.42 0.08 15.52
C CYS A 62 15.92 0.32 14.10
N ASP A 63 15.04 0.80 13.20
CA ASP A 63 15.32 1.15 11.81
C ASP A 63 15.87 0.02 10.93
N LYS A 64 15.88 -1.22 11.43
CA LYS A 64 16.28 -2.39 10.67
C LYS A 64 15.32 -2.58 9.49
N HIS A 65 15.86 -2.68 8.28
CA HIS A 65 15.07 -2.94 7.09
C HIS A 65 15.00 -4.43 6.77
N TRP A 66 13.79 -4.98 6.79
CA TRP A 66 13.48 -6.35 6.39
C TRP A 66 13.25 -6.45 4.89
N THR A 67 14.13 -7.21 4.22
CA THR A 67 14.03 -7.48 2.78
C THR A 67 13.16 -8.70 2.45
N SER A 68 12.82 -9.50 3.46
CA SER A 68 11.95 -10.68 3.36
C SER A 68 10.88 -10.64 4.44
N THR A 69 9.71 -11.18 4.16
CA THR A 69 8.58 -11.24 5.09
C THR A 69 7.96 -12.63 5.07
N ALA A 70 7.72 -13.18 6.27
CA ALA A 70 7.02 -14.44 6.45
C ALA A 70 5.51 -14.26 6.29
N CYS A 71 4.84 -15.18 5.62
CA CYS A 71 3.38 -15.18 5.57
C CYS A 71 2.77 -15.72 6.86
N LEU A 72 1.81 -15.02 7.46
CA LEU A 72 1.12 -15.49 8.67
C LEU A 72 0.09 -16.61 8.39
N ARG A 73 -0.22 -16.87 7.12
CA ARG A 73 -1.13 -17.95 6.71
C ARG A 73 -0.40 -19.23 6.28
N CYS A 74 0.53 -19.12 5.33
CA CYS A 74 1.25 -20.29 4.80
C CYS A 74 2.64 -20.49 5.41
N HIS A 75 3.10 -19.59 6.28
CA HIS A 75 4.41 -19.63 6.96
C HIS A 75 5.65 -19.59 6.05
N GLU A 76 5.44 -19.50 4.74
CA GLU A 76 6.52 -19.33 3.79
C GLU A 76 7.08 -17.91 3.79
N TRP A 77 8.39 -17.82 3.59
CA TRP A 77 9.08 -16.53 3.40
C TRP A 77 9.08 -16.15 1.92
N SER A 78 8.89 -14.86 1.67
CA SER A 78 9.05 -14.25 0.34
C SER A 78 9.75 -12.90 0.46
N PRO A 79 10.49 -12.46 -0.58
CA PRO A 79 11.00 -11.09 -0.67
C PRO A 79 9.89 -10.08 -0.41
N HIS A 80 10.13 -9.10 0.46
CA HIS A 80 9.13 -8.12 0.88
C HIS A 80 8.59 -7.32 -0.33
N ILE A 81 9.42 -7.09 -1.35
CA ILE A 81 9.02 -6.40 -2.58
C ILE A 81 7.97 -7.17 -3.40
N GLU A 82 7.98 -8.51 -3.36
CA GLU A 82 7.04 -9.36 -4.12
C GLU A 82 5.63 -9.36 -3.52
N TRP A 83 5.46 -8.79 -2.32
CA TRP A 83 4.14 -8.65 -1.72
C TRP A 83 3.30 -7.53 -2.33
N TYR A 84 3.93 -6.59 -3.05
CA TYR A 84 3.26 -5.43 -3.63
C TYR A 84 2.91 -5.67 -5.10
N GLU A 85 1.63 -5.52 -5.43
CA GLU A 85 1.09 -5.59 -6.80
C GLU A 85 0.51 -4.28 -7.29
#